data_AF-A0A924NXR8-F1
#
_entry.id   AF-A0A924NXR8-F1
#
_cell.length_a   1.000
_cell.length_b   1.000
_cell.length_c   1.000
_cell.angle_alpha   90.00
_cell.angle_beta   90.00
_cell.angle_gamma   90.00
#
_symmetry.space_group_name_H-M   'P 1'
#
loop_
_entity.id
_entity.type
_entity.pdbx_description
1 polymer ?
#
loop_
_entity_poly.entity_id
_entity_poly.type
_entity_poly.pdbx_seq_one_letter_code
_entity_poly.pdbx_strand_id
1 'polypeptide(L)' 'MQLNVLHKQADSGAQGEPADSGGRFVFASTGISHALPGGTQLDGFVQQPLYRHVNGVQLSAARAYLVGV' A
#
# COMPACT_ATOMS: atom_id res chain seq x y z
N MET A 1 -13.40 3.66 -6.90
CA MET A 1 -13.15 3.53 -5.45
C MET A 1 -12.92 2.06 -5.13
N GLN A 2 -11.83 1.74 -4.43
CA GLN A 2 -11.42 0.37 -4.06
C GLN A 2 -11.11 0.32 -2.57
N LEU A 3 -11.30 -0.84 -1.95
CA LEU A 3 -10.78 -1.16 -0.63
C LEU A 3 -9.66 -2.19 -0.78
N ASN A 4 -8.49 -1.92 -0.21
CA ASN A 4 -7.32 -2.82 -0.28
C ASN A 4 -6.99 -3.32 1.12
N VAL A 5 -6.83 -4.63 1.26
CA VAL A 5 -6.36 -5.27 2.50
C VAL A 5 -4.97 -5.83 2.23
N LEU A 6 -4.01 -5.46 3.07
CA LEU A 6 -2.63 -5.93 2.98
C LEU A 6 -2.24 -6.61 4.28
N HIS A 7 -1.73 -7.83 4.16
CA HIS A 7 -1.01 -8.51 5.22
C HIS A 7 0.45 -8.62 4.83
N LYS A 8 1.31 -7.89 5.54
CA LYS A 8 2.77 -7.97 5.37
C LYS A 8 3.30 -8.93 6.43
N GLN A 9 3.93 -10.02 5.99
CA GLN A 9 4.63 -10.91 6.91
C GLN A 9 5.82 -10.18 7.54
N ALA A 10 6.14 -10.56 8.78
CA ALA A 10 7.32 -10.09 9.45
C ALA A 10 8.57 -10.67 8.77
N ASP A 11 9.68 -9.93 8.79
CA ASP A 11 10.94 -10.36 8.21
C ASP A 11 11.46 -11.58 8.98
N SER A 12 12.17 -12.46 8.28
CA SER A 12 12.64 -13.74 8.83
C SER A 12 14.11 -14.01 8.47
N GLY A 13 14.70 -15.01 9.13
CA GLY A 13 16.10 -15.38 8.96
C GLY A 13 17.03 -14.74 10.00
N ALA A 14 18.33 -15.05 9.89
CA ALA A 14 19.32 -14.72 10.92
C ALA A 14 19.52 -13.21 11.15
N GLN A 15 19.09 -12.37 10.20
CA GLN A 15 19.16 -10.90 10.29
C GLN A 15 17.75 -10.28 10.18
N GLY A 16 16.69 -11.08 10.28
CA GLY A 16 15.33 -10.57 10.26
C GLY A 16 14.98 -9.91 11.59
N GLU A 17 14.22 -8.82 11.54
CA GLU A 17 13.71 -8.11 12.73
C GLU A 17 12.18 -8.32 12.86
N PRO A 18 11.69 -9.52 13.23
CA PRO A 18 10.27 -9.82 13.20
C PRO A 18 9.44 -9.00 14.21
N ALA A 19 10.08 -8.52 15.29
CA ALA A 19 9.43 -7.70 16.30
C ALA A 19 9.05 -6.30 15.77
N ASP A 20 9.82 -5.78 14.80
CA ASP A 20 9.70 -4.42 14.28
C ASP A 20 9.40 -4.38 12.77
N SER A 21 8.96 -5.51 12.21
CA SER A 21 8.58 -5.63 10.80
C SER A 21 7.27 -6.40 10.62
N GLY A 22 6.59 -6.16 9.50
CA GLY A 22 5.29 -6.76 9.19
C GLY A 22 4.11 -5.97 9.75
N GLY A 23 2.90 -6.42 9.40
CA GLY A 23 1.66 -5.76 9.84
C GLY A 23 0.43 -6.09 9.01
N ARG A 24 -0.68 -5.45 9.36
CA ARG A 24 -1.97 -5.54 8.68
C ARG A 24 -2.50 -4.13 8.41
N PHE A 25 -2.94 -3.92 7.18
CA PHE A 25 -3.35 -2.61 6.71
C PHE A 25 -4.64 -2.72 5.92
N VAL A 26 -5.51 -1.72 6.09
CA VAL A 26 -6.68 -1.52 5.24
C VAL A 26 -6.61 -0.12 4.67
N PHE A 27 -6.71 0.00 3.35
CA PHE A 27 -6.66 1.26 2.63
C PHE A 27 -7.95 1.49 1.85
N ALA A 28 -8.46 2.71 1.88
CA ALA A 28 -9.39 3.21 0.89
C ALA A 28 -8.59 3.84 -0.25
N SER A 29 -8.77 3.32 -1.46
CA SER A 29 -8.09 3.80 -2.65
C SER A 29 -9.09 4.45 -3.59
N THR A 30 -8.85 5.72 -3.91
CA THR A 30 -9.55 6.42 -4.99
C THR A 30 -8.60 6.59 -6.16
N GLY A 31 -9.12 6.57 -7.37
CA GLY A 31 -8.28 6.77 -8.55
C GLY A 31 -9.05 7.14 -9.79
N ILE A 32 -8.28 7.57 -10.78
CA ILE A 32 -8.72 7.91 -12.12
C ILE A 32 -7.90 7.11 -13.12
N SER A 33 -8.54 6.73 -14.22
CA SER A 33 -7.94 5.98 -15.31
C SER A 33 -8.29 6.68 -16.62
N HIS A 34 -7.29 6.87 -17.48
CA HIS A 34 -7.47 7.51 -18.78
C HIS A 34 -6.84 6.67 -19.89
N ALA A 35 -7.65 6.26 -20.85
CA ALA A 35 -7.17 5.57 -22.04
C ALA A 35 -6.55 6.57 -23.02
N LEU A 36 -5.29 6.36 -23.38
CA LEU A 36 -4.58 7.11 -24.39
C LEU A 36 -4.75 6.45 -25.77
N PRO A 37 -4.63 7.23 -26.86
CA PRO A 37 -4.56 6.66 -28.21
C PRO A 37 -3.43 5.64 -28.32
N GLY A 38 -3.70 4.49 -28.95
CA GLY A 38 -2.71 3.40 -29.06
C GLY A 38 -2.87 2.30 -28.00
N GLY A 39 -3.90 2.35 -27.15
CA GLY A 39 -4.24 1.27 -26.21
C GLY A 39 -3.52 1.33 -24.87
N THR A 40 -2.67 2.33 -24.66
CA THR A 40 -2.03 2.62 -23.38
C THR A 40 -3.04 3.18 -22.39
N GLN A 41 -3.01 2.72 -21.14
CA GLN A 41 -3.86 3.25 -20.07
C GLN A 41 -2.99 3.99 -19.06
N LEU A 42 -3.35 5.22 -18.70
CA LEU A 42 -2.70 5.96 -17.63
C LEU A 42 -3.58 5.91 -16.39
N ASP A 43 -3.03 5.41 -15.28
CA ASP A 43 -3.73 5.26 -14.03
C ASP A 43 -3.10 6.10 -12.91
N GLY A 44 -3.95 6.69 -12.07
CA GLY A 44 -3.53 7.43 -10.88
C GLY A 44 -4.40 7.10 -9.68
N PHE A 45 -3.78 6.83 -8.52
CA PHE A 45 -4.47 6.46 -7.29
C PHE A 45 -3.93 7.20 -6.06
N VAL A 46 -4.84 7.50 -5.13
CA VAL A 46 -4.54 7.95 -3.76
C VAL A 46 -5.02 6.88 -2.80
N GLN A 47 -4.13 6.38 -1.94
CA GLN A 47 -4.46 5.42 -0.90
C GLN A 47 -4.41 6.10 0.48
N GLN A 48 -5.55 6.11 1.15
CA GLN A 48 -5.69 6.56 2.54
C GLN A 48 -5.76 5.33 3.45
N PRO A 49 -4.83 5.17 4.41
CA PRO A 49 -4.92 4.12 5.41
C PRO A 49 -6.14 4.36 6.31
N LEU A 50 -7.07 3.42 6.33
CA LEU A 50 -8.21 3.39 7.26
C LEU A 50 -7.86 2.65 8.55
N TYR A 51 -7.06 1.59 8.44
CA TYR A 51 -6.59 0.80 9.57
C TYR A 51 -5.13 0.43 9.37
N ARG A 52 -4.35 0.52 10.44
CA ARG A 52 -2.93 0.17 10.46
C ARG A 52 -2.59 -0.53 11.77
N HIS A 53 -2.09 -1.74 11.67
CA HIS A 53 -1.51 -2.47 12.78
C HIS A 53 -0.12 -2.92 12.37
N VAL A 54 0.88 -2.28 12.95
CA VAL A 54 2.30 -2.60 12.72
C VAL A 54 2.83 -3.36 13.92
N ASN A 55 3.82 -4.21 13.69
CA ASN A 55 4.57 -4.83 14.77
C ASN A 55 5.59 -3.81 15.31
N GLY A 56 5.66 -3.66 16.63
CA GLY A 56 6.63 -2.76 17.26
C GLY A 56 6.44 -1.29 16.85
N VAL A 57 7.55 -0.58 16.66
CA VAL A 57 7.55 0.83 16.26
C VAL A 57 8.04 0.95 14.82
N GLN A 58 7.11 1.17 13.89
CA GLN A 58 7.41 1.34 12.47
C GLN A 58 6.98 2.70 11.96
N LEU A 59 7.84 3.33 11.16
CA LEU A 59 7.44 4.48 10.36
C LEU A 59 6.49 4.00 9.25
N SER A 60 5.26 4.49 9.25
CA SER A 60 4.27 4.15 8.23
C SER A 60 3.75 5.41 7.54
N ALA A 61 3.54 5.32 6.23
CA ALA A 61 3.05 6.43 5.44
C ALA A 61 1.64 6.84 5.89
N ALA A 62 1.40 8.16 5.99
CA ALA A 62 0.07 8.69 6.26
C ALA A 62 -0.85 8.58 5.02
N ARG A 63 -0.26 8.62 3.83
CA ARG A 63 -0.92 8.50 2.50
C ARG A 63 0.07 7.91 1.49
N ALA A 64 -0.44 7.24 0.47
CA ALA A 64 0.34 6.84 -0.70
C ALA A 64 -0.30 7.38 -1.99
N TYR A 65 0.55 7.76 -2.94
CA TYR A 65 0.17 8.21 -4.28
C TYR A 65 0.83 7.28 -5.28
N LEU A 66 0.05 6.70 -6.19
CA LEU A 66 0.52 5.79 -7.21
C LEU A 66 0.14 6.35 -8.58
N VAL A 67 1.06 6.28 -9.54
CA VAL A 67 0.82 6.61 -10.94
C VAL A 67 1.48 5.53 -11.78
N GLY A 68 0.78 5.00 -12.78
CA GLY A 68 1.26 3.89 -13.60
C GLY A 68 0.66 3.91 -15.00
N VAL A 69 1.28 3.12 -15.89
CA VAL A 69 0.89 2.93 -17.29
C VAL A 69 0.86 1.44 -17.61
#